data_AF-A0A7R9F6V1-F1
#
_entry.id   AF-A0A7R9F6V1-F1
#
_cell.length_a   1.000
_cell.length_b   1.000
_cell.length_c   1.000
_cell.angle_alpha   90.00
_cell.angle_beta   90.00
_cell.angle_gamma   90.00
#
_symmetry.space_group_name_H-M   'P 1'
#
loop_
_entity.id
_entity.type
_entity.pdbx_description
1 polymer ?
#
loop_
_entity_poly.entity_id
_entity_poly.type
_entity_poly.pdbx_seq_one_letter_code
_entity_poly.pdbx_strand_id
1 'polypeptide(L)'
;MEENSQNHNINEETEPQATSFDPNERKLARRLRIQRRAEALRRCICNFIMDRKLKQRANIKLCILLGKSGTNPFLMVHHAYGNEAMSRPVCFERRSCFRRSRTPLRDKERQQMQVGQETVEEVEKTQVEQQVETSNKDLQTLVSEGLELVTNVRIANDAREVKRREENVAAHKERMTKLDQELVAGAQKLEEINARWEGILETNDPLDLYHDIHHQRVKCSELMSQKDQLIQELRKELHLADDRFMRDQRRQKQDLGLLCERIDQQVVVMSRAYKQELLLVEVGNGTGATAGRGG
;
A
#
# COMPACT_ATOMS: atom_id res chain seq x y z
N MET A 1 21.51 -68.10 31.29
CA MET A 1 20.80 -67.33 32.33
C MET A 1 20.40 -66.01 31.70
N GLU A 2 19.15 -65.65 31.95
CA GLU A 2 18.50 -64.34 31.73
C GLU A 2 18.05 -64.00 30.30
N GLU A 3 16.77 -64.36 30.09
CA GLU A 3 15.82 -63.63 29.27
C GLU A 3 15.90 -62.11 29.52
N ASN A 4 15.82 -61.30 28.46
CA ASN A 4 14.91 -60.15 28.54
C ASN A 4 14.45 -59.70 27.16
N SER A 5 13.19 -60.02 26.88
CA SER A 5 12.38 -59.40 25.85
C SER A 5 12.26 -57.90 26.11
N GLN A 6 12.72 -57.08 25.17
CA GLN A 6 12.22 -55.71 25.04
C GLN A 6 11.78 -55.48 23.60
N ASN A 7 10.49 -55.74 23.38
CA ASN A 7 9.70 -55.03 22.40
C ASN A 7 10.01 -53.52 22.49
N HIS A 8 10.58 -52.93 21.44
CA HIS A 8 10.33 -51.53 21.12
C HIS A 8 9.56 -51.44 19.80
N ASN A 9 8.31 -51.83 19.92
CA ASN A 9 7.16 -51.03 19.52
C ASN A 9 7.49 -49.70 18.80
N ILE A 10 7.27 -49.68 17.48
CA ILE A 10 6.42 -48.72 16.75
C ILE A 10 6.65 -47.22 17.05
N ASN A 11 7.32 -46.51 16.13
CA ASN A 11 6.92 -45.19 15.58
C ASN A 11 8.09 -44.47 14.87
N GLU A 12 8.66 -45.04 13.81
CA GLU A 12 9.17 -44.17 12.74
C GLU A 12 7.96 -43.85 11.86
N GLU A 13 7.26 -42.77 12.21
CA GLU A 13 6.21 -42.18 11.36
C GLU A 13 6.86 -41.73 10.04
N THR A 14 7.04 -42.67 9.12
CA THR A 14 7.49 -42.39 7.77
C THR A 14 6.45 -41.44 7.17
N GLU A 15 6.87 -40.21 6.81
CA GLU A 15 5.93 -39.22 6.29
C GLU A 15 5.19 -39.81 5.07
N PRO A 16 3.85 -39.87 5.11
CA PRO A 16 3.08 -40.62 4.12
C PRO A 16 3.28 -40.04 2.72
N GLN A 17 3.52 -40.92 1.75
CA GLN A 17 3.94 -40.52 0.41
C GLN A 17 2.75 -40.35 -0.55
N ALA A 18 2.73 -39.23 -1.27
CA ALA A 18 1.68 -38.94 -2.25
C ALA A 18 1.70 -39.89 -3.47
N THR A 19 2.83 -40.57 -3.68
CA THR A 19 3.12 -41.52 -4.77
C THR A 19 3.06 -42.97 -4.31
N SER A 20 2.72 -43.25 -3.04
CA SER A 20 2.57 -44.62 -2.53
C SER A 20 1.55 -45.40 -3.35
N PHE A 21 1.77 -46.69 -3.55
CA PHE A 21 0.80 -47.59 -4.19
C PHE A 21 -0.44 -47.83 -3.29
N ASP A 22 -0.33 -47.62 -1.97
CA ASP A 22 -1.44 -47.72 -1.02
C ASP A 22 -2.36 -46.48 -1.09
N PRO A 23 -3.67 -46.67 -1.42
CA PRO A 23 -4.64 -45.58 -1.42
C PRO A 23 -4.81 -44.85 -0.09
N ASN A 24 -4.61 -45.52 1.06
CA ASN A 24 -4.82 -44.91 2.37
C ASN A 24 -3.65 -44.00 2.75
N GLU A 25 -2.41 -44.42 2.48
CA GLU A 25 -1.22 -43.59 2.64
C GLU A 25 -1.29 -42.32 1.77
N ARG A 26 -1.73 -42.42 0.51
CA ARG A 26 -1.93 -41.24 -0.36
C ARG A 26 -2.96 -40.25 0.19
N LYS A 27 -4.04 -40.75 0.81
CA LYS A 27 -5.07 -39.90 1.44
C LYS A 27 -4.51 -39.19 2.67
N LEU A 28 -3.71 -39.88 3.47
CA LEU A 28 -3.05 -39.32 4.64
C LEU A 28 -2.01 -38.25 4.26
N ALA A 29 -1.20 -38.52 3.24
CA ALA A 29 -0.23 -37.56 2.66
C ALA A 29 -0.90 -36.26 2.20
N ARG A 30 -2.04 -36.37 1.51
CA ARG A 30 -2.84 -35.21 1.07
C ARG A 30 -3.39 -34.45 2.27
N ARG A 31 -3.94 -35.16 3.26
CA ARG A 31 -4.50 -34.55 4.48
C ARG A 31 -3.44 -33.74 5.25
N LEU A 32 -2.24 -34.30 5.44
CA LEU A 32 -1.14 -33.61 6.13
C LEU A 32 -0.63 -32.39 5.35
N ARG A 33 -0.53 -32.46 4.01
CA ARG A 33 -0.18 -31.29 3.20
C ARG A 33 -1.22 -30.17 3.27
N ILE A 34 -2.51 -30.52 3.25
CA ILE A 34 -3.61 -29.57 3.42
C ILE A 34 -3.54 -28.94 4.82
N GLN A 35 -3.27 -29.75 5.85
CA GLN A 35 -3.11 -29.28 7.22
C GLN A 35 -1.91 -28.34 7.38
N ARG A 36 -0.73 -28.69 6.86
CA ARG A 36 0.47 -27.83 6.86
C ARG A 36 0.22 -26.50 6.14
N ARG A 37 -0.50 -26.52 5.01
CA ARG A 37 -0.92 -25.29 4.30
C ARG A 37 -1.89 -24.46 5.14
N ALA A 38 -2.87 -25.09 5.80
CA ALA A 38 -3.79 -24.41 6.69
C ALA A 38 -3.07 -23.79 7.90
N GLU A 39 -2.08 -24.48 8.47
CA GLU A 39 -1.25 -23.98 9.56
C GLU A 39 -0.33 -22.83 9.10
N ALA A 40 0.26 -22.92 7.92
CA ALA A 40 1.06 -21.84 7.33
C ALA A 40 0.21 -20.57 7.09
N LEU A 41 -1.01 -20.73 6.56
CA LEU A 41 -1.97 -19.64 6.42
C LEU A 41 -2.36 -19.05 7.79
N ARG A 42 -2.65 -19.90 8.79
CA ARG A 42 -2.92 -19.44 10.17
C ARG A 42 -1.74 -18.64 10.73
N ARG A 43 -0.49 -19.09 10.54
CA ARG A 43 0.71 -18.34 10.96
C ARG A 43 0.85 -17.01 10.23
N CYS A 44 0.61 -16.98 8.92
CA CYS A 44 0.66 -15.73 8.14
C CYS A 44 -0.41 -14.72 8.61
N ILE A 45 -1.63 -15.19 8.84
CA ILE A 45 -2.73 -14.36 9.37
C ILE A 45 -2.38 -13.88 10.78
N CYS A 46 -1.86 -14.74 11.65
CA CYS A 46 -1.41 -14.36 12.99
C CYS A 46 -0.30 -13.30 12.94
N ASN A 47 0.70 -13.46 12.08
CA ASN A 47 1.79 -12.48 11.92
C ASN A 47 1.29 -11.13 11.43
N PHE A 48 0.37 -11.13 10.44
CA PHE A 48 -0.26 -9.92 9.94
C PHE A 48 -1.07 -9.20 11.03
N ILE A 49 -1.86 -9.94 11.82
CA ILE A 49 -2.62 -9.40 12.96
C ILE A 49 -1.68 -8.85 14.04
N MET A 50 -0.57 -9.54 14.32
CA MET A 50 0.43 -9.12 15.31
C MET A 50 1.16 -7.84 14.89
N ASP A 51 1.58 -7.73 13.62
CA ASP A 51 2.21 -6.52 13.09
C ASP A 51 1.25 -5.31 13.16
N ARG A 52 -0.01 -5.51 12.78
CA ARG A 52 -1.05 -4.48 12.89
C ARG A 52 -1.27 -4.03 14.34
N LYS A 53 -1.40 -4.97 15.29
CA LYS A 53 -1.53 -4.65 16.73
C LYS A 53 -0.28 -3.94 17.26
N LEU A 54 0.90 -4.31 16.79
CA LEU A 54 2.17 -3.68 17.18
C LEU A 54 2.24 -2.21 16.72
N LYS A 55 1.82 -1.93 15.48
CA LYS A 55 1.73 -0.57 14.92
C LYS A 55 0.73 0.31 15.69
N GLN A 56 -0.45 -0.22 16.01
CA GLN A 56 -1.44 0.52 16.82
C GLN A 56 -0.91 0.85 18.23
N ARG A 57 -0.16 -0.06 18.86
CA ARG A 57 0.49 0.17 20.17
C ARG A 57 1.61 1.20 20.12
N ALA A 58 2.42 1.18 19.07
CA ALA A 58 3.46 2.18 18.85
C ALA A 58 2.85 3.58 18.74
N ASN A 59 1.74 3.73 18.01
CA ASN A 59 1.00 4.99 17.90
C ASN A 59 0.47 5.47 19.27
N ILE A 60 -0.06 4.57 20.10
CA ILE A 60 -0.49 4.91 21.47
C ILE A 60 0.70 5.38 22.31
N LYS A 61 1.85 4.70 22.25
CA LYS A 61 3.06 5.10 22.99
C LYS A 61 3.59 6.45 22.53
N LEU A 62 3.59 6.72 21.22
CA LEU A 62 3.98 8.00 20.64
C LEU A 62 3.07 9.13 21.12
N CYS A 63 1.75 8.91 21.18
CA CYS A 63 0.81 9.92 21.70
C CYS A 63 1.08 10.29 23.17
N ILE A 64 1.59 9.35 23.98
CA ILE A 64 2.00 9.63 25.37
C ILE A 64 3.29 10.46 25.39
N LEU A 65 4.27 10.14 24.54
CA LEU A 65 5.52 10.89 24.44
C LEU A 65 5.29 12.34 23.98
N LEU A 66 4.31 12.55 23.10
CA LEU A 66 3.92 13.87 22.61
C LEU A 66 2.99 14.65 23.56
N GLY A 67 2.76 14.19 24.79
CA GLY A 67 1.98 14.92 25.80
C GLY A 67 0.48 15.04 25.51
N LYS A 68 -0.08 14.24 24.59
CA LYS A 68 -1.48 14.40 24.18
C LYS A 68 -2.48 13.94 25.26
N SER A 69 -3.60 14.67 25.34
CA SER A 69 -4.67 14.48 26.34
C SER A 69 -5.37 13.11 26.29
N GLY A 70 -6.19 12.85 27.31
CA GLY A 70 -6.93 11.61 27.62
C GLY A 70 -7.39 10.75 26.45
N THR A 71 -8.16 11.40 25.59
CA THR A 71 -9.06 10.84 24.57
C THR A 71 -8.45 10.81 23.17
N ASN A 72 -7.35 11.56 22.95
CA ASN A 72 -6.68 11.68 21.66
C ASN A 72 -6.11 10.37 21.08
N PRO A 73 -5.51 9.46 21.86
CA PRO A 73 -4.93 8.24 21.30
C PRO A 73 -5.97 7.31 20.66
N PHE A 74 -7.16 7.21 21.24
CA PHE A 74 -8.25 6.42 20.66
C PHE A 74 -8.76 7.03 19.36
N LEU A 75 -9.01 8.35 19.33
CA LEU A 75 -9.46 9.04 18.11
C LEU A 75 -8.44 8.93 16.98
N MET A 76 -7.15 9.10 17.28
CA MET A 76 -6.08 8.95 16.29
C MET A 76 -5.98 7.52 15.75
N VAL A 77 -6.07 6.50 16.62
CA VAL A 77 -6.04 5.10 16.19
C VAL A 77 -7.30 4.73 15.42
N HIS A 78 -8.48 5.21 15.83
CA HIS A 78 -9.72 4.97 15.10
C HIS A 78 -9.74 5.66 13.73
N HIS A 79 -9.22 6.88 13.63
CA HIS A 79 -9.08 7.58 12.35
C HIS A 79 -8.08 6.90 11.42
N ALA A 80 -6.97 6.36 11.96
CA ALA A 80 -5.93 5.73 11.15
C ALA A 80 -6.23 4.28 10.73
N TYR A 81 -6.99 3.52 11.54
CA TYR A 81 -7.24 2.09 11.32
C TYR A 81 -8.72 1.72 11.13
N GLY A 82 -9.66 2.68 11.24
CA GLY A 82 -11.09 2.47 11.01
C GLY A 82 -11.69 1.35 11.85
N ASN A 83 -12.47 0.47 11.21
CA ASN A 83 -13.12 -0.68 11.85
C ASN A 83 -12.12 -1.74 12.37
N GLU A 84 -10.85 -1.64 12.00
CA GLU A 84 -9.77 -2.53 12.43
C GLU A 84 -8.96 -1.95 13.61
N ALA A 85 -9.37 -0.78 14.11
CA ALA A 85 -8.78 -0.14 15.28
C ALA A 85 -9.07 -0.94 16.56
N MET A 86 -8.09 -1.01 17.45
CA MET A 86 -8.29 -1.56 18.78
C MET A 86 -9.38 -0.80 19.55
N SER A 87 -10.21 -1.56 20.27
CA SER A 87 -11.39 -1.01 20.95
C SER A 87 -11.01 0.04 21.98
N ARG A 88 -11.96 0.95 22.26
CA ARG A 88 -11.77 2.06 23.20
C ARG A 88 -11.23 1.59 24.57
N PRO A 89 -11.78 0.54 25.22
CA PRO A 89 -11.24 0.04 26.49
C PRO A 89 -9.77 -0.41 26.41
N VAL A 90 -9.41 -1.17 25.36
CA VAL A 90 -8.06 -1.70 25.17
C VAL A 90 -7.04 -0.57 24.90
N CYS A 91 -7.46 0.47 24.18
CA CYS A 91 -6.64 1.66 23.96
C CYS A 91 -6.34 2.40 25.27
N PHE A 92 -7.33 2.54 26.16
CA PHE A 92 -7.17 3.17 27.47
C PHE A 92 -6.30 2.34 28.42
N GLU A 93 -6.48 1.02 28.42
CA GLU A 93 -5.67 0.08 29.20
C GLU A 93 -4.19 0.15 28.79
N ARG A 94 -3.88 0.01 27.49
CA ARG A 94 -2.49 0.12 27.01
C ARG A 94 -1.89 1.48 27.35
N ARG A 95 -2.66 2.56 27.21
CA ARG A 95 -2.21 3.92 27.56
C ARG A 95 -1.82 4.03 29.03
N SER A 96 -2.61 3.42 29.92
CA SER A 96 -2.35 3.36 31.35
C SER A 96 -1.09 2.53 31.67
N CYS A 97 -0.93 1.38 31.02
CA CYS A 97 0.26 0.53 31.14
C CYS A 97 1.54 1.24 30.66
N PHE A 98 1.48 1.96 29.54
CA PHE A 98 2.62 2.67 28.98
C PHE A 98 3.03 3.90 29.78
N ARG A 99 2.10 4.56 30.50
CA ARG A 99 2.42 5.59 31.50
C ARG A 99 3.09 5.01 32.75
N ARG A 100 2.73 3.78 33.12
CA ARG A 100 3.32 3.04 34.25
C ARG A 100 4.58 2.23 33.85
N SER A 101 5.07 2.38 32.61
CA SER A 101 6.20 1.63 32.03
C SER A 101 6.11 0.09 32.12
N ARG A 102 4.91 -0.48 32.25
CA ARG A 102 4.71 -1.92 32.56
C ARG A 102 4.63 -2.87 31.36
N THR A 103 4.69 -2.38 30.11
CA THR A 103 4.49 -3.24 28.93
C THR A 103 5.47 -2.92 27.78
N PRO A 104 6.24 -3.90 27.29
CA PRO A 104 6.97 -3.78 26.02
C PRO A 104 6.00 -3.60 24.83
N LEU A 105 6.50 -3.07 23.71
CA LEU A 105 5.68 -2.86 22.50
C LEU A 105 5.14 -4.18 21.95
N ARG A 106 6.01 -5.20 21.89
CA ARG A 106 5.63 -6.60 21.65
C ARG A 106 5.12 -7.22 22.95
N ASP A 107 3.97 -7.88 22.92
CA ASP A 107 3.65 -8.82 24.00
C ASP A 107 4.60 -10.00 23.82
N LYS A 108 5.47 -10.23 24.80
CA LYS A 108 5.97 -11.58 25.02
C LYS A 108 4.76 -12.38 25.53
N GLU A 109 4.51 -13.55 24.95
CA GLU A 109 3.47 -14.52 25.36
C GLU A 109 2.08 -14.41 24.68
N ARG A 110 2.02 -14.89 23.44
CA ARG A 110 1.09 -15.95 23.01
C ARG A 110 1.84 -16.94 22.11
N GLN A 111 2.96 -17.46 22.62
CA GLN A 111 3.74 -18.53 22.00
C GLN A 111 3.57 -19.87 22.75
N GLN A 112 2.51 -20.01 23.56
CA GLN A 112 2.06 -21.33 24.04
C GLN A 112 1.17 -22.00 22.99
N MET A 113 1.80 -22.34 21.87
CA MET A 113 1.61 -23.61 21.18
C MET A 113 2.98 -23.95 20.61
N GLN A 114 3.93 -24.18 21.53
CA GLN A 114 5.11 -24.96 21.22
C GLN A 114 4.68 -26.43 21.28
N VAL A 115 4.59 -27.02 20.09
CA VAL A 115 5.07 -28.39 19.88
C VAL A 115 6.44 -28.46 20.57
N GLY A 116 6.63 -29.49 21.39
CA GLY A 116 7.85 -29.68 22.16
C GLY A 116 9.10 -29.45 21.31
N GLN A 117 10.07 -28.74 21.88
CA GLN A 117 11.44 -28.88 21.44
C GLN A 117 11.89 -30.30 21.80
N GLU A 118 11.58 -31.25 20.94
CA GLU A 118 12.53 -32.30 20.69
C GLU A 118 13.69 -31.65 19.95
N THR A 119 14.89 -31.86 20.48
CA THR A 119 16.14 -31.61 19.77
C THR A 119 16.02 -32.33 18.43
N VAL A 120 15.73 -31.59 17.36
CA VAL A 120 15.78 -32.12 16.00
C VAL A 120 17.24 -32.47 15.77
N GLU A 121 17.56 -33.75 15.93
CA GLU A 121 18.76 -34.34 15.37
C GLU A 121 18.81 -33.91 13.91
N GLU A 122 19.97 -33.42 13.48
CA GLU A 122 20.20 -32.94 12.13
C GLU A 122 20.11 -34.14 11.19
N VAL A 123 18.88 -34.50 10.77
CA VAL A 123 18.64 -35.55 9.79
C VAL A 123 19.43 -35.16 8.55
N GLU A 124 20.41 -35.98 8.17
CA GLU A 124 21.18 -35.80 6.95
C GLU A 124 20.22 -35.75 5.77
N LYS A 125 19.98 -34.53 5.28
CA LYS A 125 19.08 -34.30 4.15
C LYS A 125 19.56 -35.09 2.97
N THR A 126 18.66 -35.86 2.37
CA THR A 126 18.94 -36.60 1.14
C THR A 126 19.38 -35.62 0.03
N GLN A 127 20.18 -36.10 -0.93
CA GLN A 127 20.66 -35.28 -2.04
C GLN A 127 19.51 -34.61 -2.80
N VAL A 128 18.36 -35.28 -2.90
CA VAL A 128 17.13 -34.75 -3.51
C VAL A 128 16.52 -33.64 -2.65
N GLU A 129 16.47 -33.79 -1.32
CA GLU A 129 15.99 -32.72 -0.43
C GLU A 129 16.88 -31.48 -0.47
N GLN A 130 18.20 -31.65 -0.52
CA GLN A 130 19.15 -30.55 -0.71
C GLN A 130 18.94 -29.85 -2.06
N GLN A 131 18.73 -30.63 -3.13
CA GLN A 131 18.45 -30.10 -4.46
C GLN A 131 17.12 -29.34 -4.49
N VAL A 132 16.05 -29.89 -3.91
CA VAL A 132 14.74 -29.23 -3.82
C VAL A 132 14.81 -27.95 -3.01
N GLU A 133 15.56 -27.93 -1.91
CA GLU A 133 15.71 -26.73 -1.09
C GLU A 133 16.47 -25.62 -1.83
N THR A 134 17.53 -25.98 -2.56
CA THR A 134 18.29 -25.05 -3.41
C THR A 134 17.42 -24.49 -4.52
N SER A 135 16.74 -25.38 -5.26
CA SER A 135 15.80 -25.02 -6.33
C SER A 135 14.71 -24.06 -5.84
N ASN A 136 14.20 -24.28 -4.62
CA ASN A 136 13.17 -23.43 -4.02
C ASN A 136 13.72 -22.04 -3.63
N LYS A 137 14.92 -21.98 -3.07
CA LYS A 137 15.60 -20.70 -2.76
C LYS A 137 15.84 -19.88 -4.02
N ASP A 138 16.30 -20.51 -5.10
CA ASP A 138 16.58 -19.85 -6.37
C ASP A 138 15.29 -19.33 -7.01
N LEU A 139 14.23 -20.15 -7.03
CA LEU A 139 12.91 -19.73 -7.52
C LEU A 139 12.29 -18.61 -6.66
N GLN A 140 12.43 -18.64 -5.34
CA GLN A 140 11.94 -17.57 -4.47
C GLN A 140 12.67 -16.25 -4.72
N THR A 141 14.00 -16.32 -4.90
CA THR A 141 14.83 -15.14 -5.22
C THR A 141 14.36 -14.54 -6.55
N LEU A 142 14.20 -15.36 -7.58
CA LEU A 142 13.74 -14.93 -8.90
C LEU A 142 12.32 -14.32 -8.88
N VAL A 143 11.41 -14.87 -8.07
CA VAL A 143 10.07 -14.29 -7.86
C VAL A 143 10.18 -12.92 -7.18
N SER A 144 11.03 -12.79 -6.17
CA SER A 144 11.20 -11.52 -5.45
C SER A 144 11.76 -10.41 -6.34
N GLU A 145 12.78 -10.72 -7.14
CA GLU A 145 13.37 -9.78 -8.10
C GLU A 145 12.34 -9.35 -9.17
N GLY A 146 11.57 -10.30 -9.70
CA GLY A 146 10.49 -9.99 -10.64
C GLY A 146 9.40 -9.10 -10.04
N LEU A 147 9.05 -9.34 -8.77
CA LEU A 147 8.08 -8.52 -8.05
C LEU A 147 8.59 -7.09 -7.84
N GLU A 148 9.88 -6.90 -7.59
CA GLU A 148 10.50 -5.57 -7.48
C GLU A 148 10.42 -4.80 -8.81
N LEU A 149 10.71 -5.44 -9.95
CA LEU A 149 10.62 -4.79 -11.27
C LEU A 149 9.23 -4.25 -11.58
N VAL A 150 8.18 -4.97 -11.18
CA VAL A 150 6.78 -4.56 -11.31
C VAL A 150 6.42 -3.48 -10.27
N THR A 151 6.83 -3.69 -9.03
CA THR A 151 6.52 -2.78 -7.91
C THR A 151 7.16 -1.41 -8.10
N ASN A 152 8.36 -1.33 -8.69
CA ASN A 152 9.04 -0.07 -8.98
C ASN A 152 8.22 0.85 -9.90
N VAL A 153 7.55 0.28 -10.92
CA VAL A 153 6.66 1.05 -11.81
C VAL A 153 5.46 1.58 -11.02
N ARG A 154 4.86 0.74 -10.18
CA ARG A 154 3.70 1.09 -9.36
C ARG A 154 4.03 2.21 -8.36
N ILE A 155 5.09 2.06 -7.57
CA ILE A 155 5.52 3.07 -6.58
C ILE A 155 5.81 4.41 -7.28
N ALA A 156 6.50 4.37 -8.42
CA ALA A 156 6.81 5.58 -9.17
C ALA A 156 5.53 6.27 -9.70
N ASN A 157 4.52 5.51 -10.09
CA ASN A 157 3.22 6.04 -10.50
C ASN A 157 2.48 6.65 -9.29
N ASP A 158 2.38 5.93 -8.18
CA ASP A 158 1.72 6.41 -6.95
C ASP A 158 2.36 7.72 -6.45
N ALA A 159 3.69 7.82 -6.45
CA ALA A 159 4.40 9.04 -6.08
C ALA A 159 4.06 10.22 -7.00
N ARG A 160 3.95 9.99 -8.32
CA ARG A 160 3.53 11.02 -9.29
C ARG A 160 2.09 11.44 -9.07
N GLU A 161 1.20 10.49 -8.80
CA GLU A 161 -0.22 10.76 -8.58
C GLU A 161 -0.45 11.55 -7.29
N VAL A 162 0.29 11.25 -6.22
CA VAL A 162 0.26 12.06 -4.99
C VAL A 162 0.70 13.49 -5.29
N LYS A 163 1.83 13.68 -5.95
CA LYS A 163 2.33 15.01 -6.32
C LYS A 163 1.34 15.78 -7.19
N ARG A 164 0.73 15.14 -8.19
CA ARG A 164 -0.29 15.75 -9.06
C ARG A 164 -1.52 16.20 -8.26
N ARG A 165 -1.95 15.43 -7.25
CA ARG A 165 -3.05 15.82 -6.35
C ARG A 165 -2.69 17.03 -5.51
N GLU A 166 -1.49 17.08 -4.96
CA GLU A 166 -1.00 18.23 -4.20
C GLU A 166 -0.98 19.50 -5.04
N GLU A 167 -0.41 19.42 -6.25
CA GLU A 167 -0.37 20.53 -7.22
C GLU A 167 -1.79 20.99 -7.61
N ASN A 168 -2.72 20.07 -7.87
CA ASN A 168 -4.10 20.40 -8.19
C ASN A 168 -4.83 21.09 -7.03
N VAL A 169 -4.62 20.63 -5.78
CA VAL A 169 -5.24 21.26 -4.60
C VAL A 169 -4.66 22.66 -4.39
N ALA A 170 -3.36 22.83 -4.53
CA ALA A 170 -2.70 24.13 -4.44
C ALA A 170 -3.22 25.10 -5.50
N ALA A 171 -3.25 24.68 -6.77
CA ALA A 171 -3.76 25.49 -7.88
C ALA A 171 -5.24 25.85 -7.71
N HIS A 172 -6.08 24.90 -7.27
CA HIS A 172 -7.49 25.16 -6.98
C HIS A 172 -7.65 26.20 -5.86
N LYS A 173 -6.89 26.08 -4.78
CA LYS A 173 -6.91 27.03 -3.67
C LYS A 173 -6.51 28.43 -4.15
N GLU A 174 -5.43 28.54 -4.93
CA GLU A 174 -4.96 29.81 -5.48
C GLU A 174 -6.03 30.44 -6.38
N ARG A 175 -6.63 29.66 -7.30
CA ARG A 175 -7.71 30.13 -8.17
C ARG A 175 -8.91 30.64 -7.37
N MET A 176 -9.32 29.91 -6.33
CA MET A 176 -10.42 30.33 -5.47
C MET A 176 -10.10 31.67 -4.78
N THR A 177 -8.91 31.81 -4.21
CA THR A 177 -8.52 33.07 -3.55
C THR A 177 -8.49 34.26 -4.50
N LYS A 178 -8.05 34.07 -5.76
CA LYS A 178 -8.09 35.12 -6.79
C LYS A 178 -9.52 35.51 -7.14
N LEU A 179 -10.41 34.53 -7.30
CA LEU A 179 -11.81 34.81 -7.59
C LEU A 179 -12.49 35.58 -6.46
N ASP A 180 -12.23 35.21 -5.20
CA ASP A 180 -12.76 35.94 -4.05
C ASP A 180 -12.27 37.39 -4.01
N GLN A 181 -10.98 37.63 -4.29
CA GLN A 181 -10.42 38.97 -4.38
C GLN A 181 -11.07 39.79 -5.51
N GLU A 182 -11.24 39.19 -6.69
CA GLU A 182 -11.90 39.81 -7.85
C GLU A 182 -13.40 40.08 -7.65
N LEU A 183 -14.06 39.27 -6.82
CA LEU A 183 -15.43 39.52 -6.39
C LEU A 183 -15.50 40.75 -5.49
N VAL A 184 -14.64 40.82 -4.46
CA VAL A 184 -14.61 41.95 -3.52
C VAL A 184 -14.22 43.26 -4.24
N ALA A 185 -13.13 43.24 -5.02
CA ALA A 185 -12.67 44.41 -5.76
C ALA A 185 -13.68 44.86 -6.82
N GLY A 186 -14.36 43.91 -7.48
CA GLY A 186 -15.42 44.21 -8.43
C GLY A 186 -16.65 44.85 -7.76
N ALA A 187 -17.04 44.35 -6.59
CA ALA A 187 -18.15 44.91 -5.81
C ALA A 187 -17.86 46.34 -5.36
N GLN A 188 -16.65 46.61 -4.84
CA GLN A 188 -16.22 47.96 -4.43
C GLN A 188 -16.28 48.95 -5.60
N LYS A 189 -15.71 48.58 -6.76
CA LYS A 189 -15.76 49.44 -7.96
C LYS A 189 -17.18 49.71 -8.44
N LEU A 190 -18.05 48.70 -8.36
CA LEU A 190 -19.45 48.84 -8.74
C LEU A 190 -20.22 49.75 -7.77
N GLU A 191 -19.94 49.64 -6.47
CA GLU A 191 -20.49 50.54 -5.46
C GLU A 191 -20.04 51.99 -5.69
N GLU A 192 -18.76 52.23 -5.97
CA GLU A 192 -18.24 53.56 -6.31
C GLU A 192 -18.88 54.17 -7.56
N ILE A 193 -19.08 53.37 -8.60
CA ILE A 193 -19.80 53.77 -9.82
C ILE A 193 -21.24 54.13 -9.47
N ASN A 194 -21.91 53.27 -8.69
CA ASN A 194 -23.30 53.45 -8.30
C ASN A 194 -23.51 54.71 -7.45
N ALA A 195 -22.66 54.94 -6.45
CA ALA A 195 -22.74 56.09 -5.55
C ALA A 195 -22.55 57.42 -6.28
N ARG A 196 -21.75 57.45 -7.36
CA ARG A 196 -21.53 58.68 -8.11
C ARG A 196 -22.77 59.14 -8.89
N TRP A 197 -23.73 58.26 -9.19
CA TRP A 197 -24.95 58.66 -9.91
C TRP A 197 -25.82 59.64 -9.14
N GLU A 198 -25.87 59.56 -7.79
CA GLU A 198 -26.65 60.48 -6.96
C GLU A 198 -26.22 61.94 -7.20
N GLY A 199 -24.91 62.23 -7.18
CA GLY A 199 -24.40 63.58 -7.44
C GLY A 199 -24.55 64.05 -8.89
N ILE A 200 -24.50 63.12 -9.86
CA ILE A 200 -24.71 63.45 -11.27
C ILE A 200 -26.16 63.89 -11.53
N LEU A 201 -27.12 63.22 -10.88
CA LEU A 201 -28.55 63.55 -11.01
C LEU A 201 -28.90 64.95 -10.47
N GLU A 202 -28.11 65.47 -9.52
CA GLU A 202 -28.27 66.82 -8.97
C GLU A 202 -27.63 67.92 -9.85
N THR A 203 -26.81 67.53 -10.84
CA THR A 203 -26.06 68.45 -11.70
C THR A 203 -26.96 69.01 -12.80
N ASN A 204 -27.09 70.35 -12.86
CA ASN A 204 -27.95 71.03 -13.84
C ASN A 204 -27.19 71.57 -15.06
N ASP A 205 -25.85 71.61 -15.00
CA ASP A 205 -25.02 72.10 -16.11
C ASP A 205 -24.85 70.99 -17.18
N PRO A 206 -25.23 71.24 -18.45
CA PRO A 206 -25.13 70.23 -19.52
C PRO A 206 -23.70 69.79 -19.85
N LEU A 207 -22.69 70.64 -19.67
CA LEU A 207 -21.31 70.32 -19.96
C LEU A 207 -20.71 69.45 -18.85
N ASP A 208 -20.99 69.78 -17.59
CA ASP A 208 -20.58 68.97 -16.44
C ASP A 208 -21.25 67.59 -16.48
N LEU A 209 -22.56 67.53 -16.80
CA LEU A 209 -23.30 66.27 -16.97
C LEU A 209 -22.67 65.39 -18.06
N TYR A 210 -22.28 65.97 -19.19
CA TYR A 210 -21.59 65.24 -20.26
C TYR A 210 -20.26 64.63 -19.78
N HIS A 211 -19.43 65.43 -19.10
CA HIS A 211 -18.15 64.95 -18.58
C HIS A 211 -18.33 63.84 -17.55
N ASP A 212 -19.27 64.00 -16.62
CA ASP A 212 -19.57 63.02 -15.58
C ASP A 212 -20.07 61.69 -16.16
N ILE A 213 -21.00 61.73 -17.13
CA ILE A 213 -21.50 60.52 -17.82
C ILE A 213 -20.35 59.84 -18.59
N HIS A 214 -19.53 60.61 -19.29
CA HIS A 214 -18.38 60.05 -20.01
C HIS A 214 -17.40 59.38 -19.06
N HIS A 215 -17.10 60.01 -17.92
CA HIS A 215 -16.22 59.46 -16.91
C HIS A 215 -16.80 58.17 -16.29
N GLN A 216 -18.10 58.11 -15.99
CA GLN A 216 -18.75 56.87 -15.55
C GLN A 216 -18.68 55.77 -16.60
N ARG A 217 -18.89 56.11 -17.89
CA ARG A 217 -18.76 55.16 -18.99
C ARG A 217 -17.34 54.57 -19.09
N VAL A 218 -16.31 55.39 -18.89
CA VAL A 218 -14.91 54.92 -18.85
C VAL A 218 -14.72 53.95 -17.69
N LYS A 219 -15.17 54.28 -16.48
CA LYS A 219 -15.09 53.38 -15.31
C LYS A 219 -15.80 52.04 -15.53
N CYS A 220 -17.00 52.05 -16.11
CA CYS A 220 -17.71 50.82 -16.48
C CYS A 220 -16.92 50.00 -17.52
N SER A 221 -16.34 50.66 -18.53
CA SER A 221 -15.52 50.01 -19.54
C SER A 221 -14.26 49.37 -18.95
N GLU A 222 -13.60 50.04 -17.99
CA GLU A 222 -12.43 49.52 -17.29
C GLU A 222 -12.79 48.28 -16.45
N LEU A 223 -13.91 48.31 -15.72
CA LEU A 223 -14.39 47.16 -14.95
C LEU A 223 -14.70 45.95 -15.86
N MET A 224 -15.35 46.19 -17.01
CA MET A 224 -15.61 45.14 -18.01
C MET A 224 -14.31 44.58 -18.58
N SER A 225 -13.34 45.44 -18.92
CA SER A 225 -12.03 45.02 -19.41
C SER A 225 -11.28 44.16 -18.39
N GLN A 226 -11.39 44.46 -17.10
CA GLN A 226 -10.79 43.65 -16.04
C GLN A 226 -11.44 42.26 -15.95
N LYS A 227 -12.78 42.18 -16.06
CA LYS A 227 -13.48 40.88 -16.10
C LYS A 227 -13.10 40.07 -17.34
N ASP A 228 -12.97 40.71 -18.50
CA ASP A 228 -12.52 40.05 -19.73
C ASP A 228 -11.09 39.50 -19.61
N GLN A 229 -10.18 40.25 -18.99
CA GLN A 229 -8.82 39.79 -18.71
C GLN A 229 -8.82 38.55 -17.80
N LEU A 230 -9.59 38.56 -16.70
CA LEU A 230 -9.73 37.41 -15.82
C LEU A 230 -10.28 36.18 -16.56
N ILE A 231 -11.29 36.38 -17.43
CA ILE A 231 -11.84 35.29 -18.25
C ILE A 231 -10.76 34.72 -19.18
N GLN A 232 -9.93 35.55 -19.80
CA GLN A 232 -8.83 35.10 -20.66
C GLN A 232 -7.78 34.30 -19.87
N GLU A 233 -7.42 34.74 -18.68
CA GLU A 233 -6.50 34.03 -17.79
C GLU A 233 -7.03 32.65 -17.40
N LEU A 234 -8.29 32.56 -16.99
CA LEU A 234 -8.93 31.29 -16.63
C LEU A 234 -9.04 30.33 -17.82
N ARG A 235 -9.34 30.85 -19.03
CA ARG A 235 -9.33 30.05 -20.26
C ARG A 235 -7.94 29.51 -20.58
N LYS A 236 -6.90 30.33 -20.40
CA LYS A 236 -5.51 29.91 -20.58
C LYS A 236 -5.11 28.84 -19.55
N GLU A 237 -5.50 29.01 -18.28
CA GLU A 237 -5.26 28.03 -17.23
C GLU A 237 -5.91 26.68 -17.55
N LEU A 238 -7.16 26.70 -18.05
CA LEU A 238 -7.88 25.52 -18.50
C LEU A 238 -7.15 24.81 -19.65
N HIS A 239 -6.75 25.55 -20.68
CA HIS A 239 -6.01 24.99 -21.81
C HIS A 239 -4.68 24.34 -21.39
N LEU A 240 -3.93 25.00 -20.50
CA LEU A 240 -2.71 24.43 -19.94
C LEU A 240 -2.98 23.18 -19.09
N ALA A 241 -4.13 23.10 -18.42
CA ALA A 241 -4.54 21.91 -17.68
C ALA A 241 -4.87 20.74 -18.63
N ASP A 242 -5.53 21.01 -19.75
CA ASP A 242 -5.79 20.00 -20.79
C ASP A 242 -4.48 19.48 -21.40
N ASP A 243 -3.51 20.36 -21.70
CA ASP A 243 -2.19 19.97 -22.20
C ASP A 243 -1.40 19.12 -21.19
N ARG A 244 -1.53 19.42 -19.89
CA ARG A 244 -0.96 18.59 -18.82
C ARG A 244 -1.64 17.22 -18.80
N PHE A 245 -2.96 17.18 -18.83
CA PHE A 245 -3.72 15.93 -18.85
C PHE A 245 -3.33 15.02 -20.02
N MET A 246 -3.21 15.57 -21.23
CA MET A 246 -2.82 14.81 -22.42
C MET A 246 -1.40 14.25 -22.29
N ARG A 247 -0.47 15.00 -21.69
CA ARG A 247 0.90 14.51 -21.42
C ARG A 247 0.90 13.39 -20.39
N ASP A 248 0.16 13.55 -19.30
CA ASP A 248 0.05 12.54 -18.25
C ASP A 248 -0.59 11.25 -18.79
N GLN A 249 -1.64 11.36 -19.61
CA GLN A 249 -2.27 10.21 -20.24
C GLN A 249 -1.30 9.44 -21.16
N ARG A 250 -0.51 10.17 -21.97
CA ARG A 250 0.53 9.54 -22.81
C ARG A 250 1.57 8.81 -21.97
N ARG A 251 2.01 9.42 -20.86
CA ARG A 251 2.98 8.81 -19.94
C ARG A 251 2.42 7.57 -19.25
N GLN A 252 1.19 7.62 -18.75
CA GLN A 252 0.52 6.47 -18.14
C GLN A 252 0.38 5.31 -19.14
N LYS A 253 0.08 5.60 -20.41
CA LYS A 253 0.04 4.58 -21.47
C LYS A 253 1.42 3.92 -21.67
N GLN A 254 2.50 4.70 -21.63
CA GLN A 254 3.86 4.15 -21.71
C GLN A 254 4.19 3.30 -20.48
N ASP A 255 3.85 3.76 -19.28
CA ASP A 255 4.07 3.01 -18.04
C ASP A 255 3.30 1.67 -18.05
N LEU A 256 2.05 1.66 -18.55
CA LEU A 256 1.26 0.45 -18.72
C LEU A 256 1.90 -0.51 -19.73
N GLY A 257 2.39 0.01 -20.87
CA GLY A 257 3.11 -0.78 -21.86
C GLY A 257 4.34 -1.46 -21.26
N LEU A 258 5.18 -0.69 -20.55
CA LEU A 258 6.36 -1.21 -19.86
C LEU A 258 6.01 -2.25 -18.79
N LEU A 259 4.91 -2.04 -18.06
CA LEU A 259 4.43 -2.99 -17.06
C LEU A 259 4.01 -4.32 -17.72
N CYS A 260 3.25 -4.27 -18.82
CA CYS A 260 2.88 -5.45 -19.60
C CYS A 260 4.13 -6.19 -20.10
N GLU A 261 5.07 -5.49 -20.73
CA GLU A 261 6.32 -6.09 -21.23
C GLU A 261 7.11 -6.78 -20.11
N ARG A 262 7.23 -6.15 -18.93
CA ARG A 262 7.95 -6.75 -17.78
C ARG A 262 7.24 -7.97 -17.23
N ILE A 263 5.91 -7.94 -17.13
CA ILE A 263 5.13 -9.08 -16.64
C ILE A 263 5.26 -10.25 -17.61
N ASP A 264 5.13 -10.00 -18.92
CA ASP A 264 5.27 -11.03 -19.95
C ASP A 264 6.67 -11.65 -19.93
N GLN A 265 7.72 -10.82 -19.82
CA GLN A 265 9.09 -11.29 -19.67
C GLN A 265 9.27 -12.13 -18.39
N GLN A 266 8.72 -11.68 -17.26
CA GLN A 266 8.80 -12.42 -15.99
C GLN A 266 8.10 -13.77 -16.10
N VAL A 267 6.93 -13.86 -16.76
CA VAL A 267 6.23 -15.13 -16.97
C VAL A 267 7.08 -16.11 -17.79
N VAL A 268 7.73 -15.63 -18.85
CA VAL A 268 8.62 -16.45 -19.69
C VAL A 268 9.83 -16.94 -18.89
N VAL A 269 10.49 -16.04 -18.14
CA VAL A 269 11.68 -16.36 -17.32
C VAL A 269 11.31 -17.35 -16.21
N MET A 270 10.24 -17.09 -15.46
CA MET A 270 9.73 -18.00 -14.43
C MET A 270 9.38 -19.37 -15.01
N SER A 271 8.71 -19.42 -16.15
CA SER A 271 8.35 -20.68 -16.80
C SER A 271 9.57 -21.50 -17.21
N ARG A 272 10.65 -20.83 -17.64
CA ARG A 272 11.92 -21.50 -17.96
C ARG A 272 12.61 -22.01 -16.69
N ALA A 273 12.70 -21.19 -15.66
CA ALA A 273 13.32 -21.56 -14.38
C ALA A 273 12.59 -22.75 -13.73
N TYR A 274 11.26 -22.71 -13.64
CA TYR A 274 10.48 -23.85 -13.09
C TYR A 274 10.72 -25.15 -13.86
N LYS A 275 10.84 -25.10 -15.19
CA LYS A 275 11.14 -26.29 -16.00
C LYS A 275 12.56 -26.80 -15.72
N GLN A 276 13.54 -25.91 -15.61
CA GLN A 276 14.92 -26.27 -15.32
C GLN A 276 15.07 -26.88 -13.92
N GLU A 277 14.48 -26.26 -12.91
CA GLU A 277 14.49 -26.78 -11.53
C GLU A 277 13.79 -28.13 -11.44
N LEU A 278 12.66 -28.32 -12.15
CA LEU A 278 11.98 -29.60 -12.20
C LEU A 278 12.89 -30.70 -12.78
N LEU A 279 13.61 -30.41 -13.88
CA LEU A 279 14.56 -31.35 -14.47
C LEU A 279 15.70 -31.70 -13.50
N LEU A 280 16.23 -30.71 -12.76
CA LEU A 280 17.30 -30.96 -11.77
C LEU A 280 16.83 -31.88 -10.63
N VAL A 281 15.58 -31.69 -10.17
CA VAL A 281 14.95 -32.56 -9.16
C VAL A 281 14.69 -33.96 -9.70
N GLU A 282 14.24 -34.09 -10.95
CA GLU A 282 14.00 -35.38 -11.61
C GLU A 282 15.30 -36.17 -11.86
N VAL A 283 16.38 -35.50 -12.28
CA VAL A 283 17.69 -36.12 -12.49
C VAL A 283 18.35 -36.54 -11.19
N GLY A 284 18.24 -35.75 -10.11
CA GLY A 284 18.68 -36.15 -8.77
C GLY A 284 17.94 -37.38 -8.23
N ASN A 285 16.74 -37.66 -8.73
CA ASN A 285 15.96 -38.86 -8.42
C ASN A 285 16.43 -40.11 -9.23
N GLY A 286 17.02 -39.91 -10.41
CA GLY A 286 17.42 -40.99 -11.34
C GLY A 286 18.76 -41.65 -11.02
N THR A 287 19.66 -40.97 -10.32
CA THR A 287 21.00 -41.50 -9.97
C THR A 287 20.98 -42.51 -8.81
N GLY A 288 19.89 -42.62 -8.05
CA GLY A 288 19.73 -43.62 -6.98
C GLY A 288 19.27 -45.01 -7.45
N ALA A 289 18.82 -45.16 -8.70
CA ALA A 289 18.13 -46.38 -9.16
C ALA A 289 19.00 -47.37 -9.95
N THR A 290 20.31 -47.11 -10.17
CA THR A 290 21.16 -47.95 -11.03
C THR A 290 22.33 -48.65 -10.33
N ALA A 291 22.55 -48.46 -9.03
CA ALA A 291 23.60 -49.15 -8.28
C ALA A 291 23.04 -50.37 -7.52
N GLY A 292 22.66 -51.44 -8.23
CA GLY A 292 22.13 -52.64 -7.57
C GLY A 292 21.67 -53.76 -8.47
N ARG A 293 22.35 -54.02 -9.59
CA ARG A 293 22.19 -55.29 -10.34
C ARG A 293 23.41 -55.53 -11.24
N GLY A 294 24.33 -56.35 -10.80
CA GLY A 294 25.43 -56.86 -11.61
C GLY A 294 26.68 -57.12 -10.79
N GLY A 295 26.89 -58.38 -10.41
CA GLY A 295 28.04 -58.89 -9.67
C GLY A 295 27.67 -60.07 -8.81
#